data_AF-A0A2B7XGI3-F1
#
_entry.id   AF-A0A2B7XGI3-F1
#
_cell.length_a   1.000
_cell.length_b   1.000
_cell.length_c   1.000
_cell.angle_alpha   90.00
_cell.angle_beta   90.00
_cell.angle_gamma   90.00
#
_symmetry.space_group_name_H-M   'P 1'
#
loop_
_entity.id
_entity.type
_entity.pdbx_description
1 polymer ?
#
loop_
_entity_poly.entity_id
_entity_poly.type
_entity_poly.pdbx_seq_one_letter_code
_entity_poly.pdbx_strand_id
1 'polypeptide(L)'
;MITWIQEKTSTVKPGTKKISPAVLTQALELFPRGVQLNTVGTHCYPGTFVEAVAATNQRERYIVASCGPGERHYTASRSVSNRIRNSHFSQPFIQSLAKIKLPGVDQVPPSPLIVETHDSFMEDALRKVTPGSGAKPTTYTTYLSSKTDTALALVEELILRDNVDVLYNCEAAHRRRRSEWPSLDLTLLNQIRGRFTAPSSALIQKAKQAVNSAAAAGRLQSAVFDLFLILCEREFLDMEIGLADPIDMGYGPPSMETIMEILECFEGPATIDEKELSQEYADLFMAPVRWLAIMIVRSVVDVERLFETIAFTRIIGELIETKFAALRKERGVISFDRDPSVCAGESPPYFGFWLPTNGIRPTDEPASVLWKALNVFNESEKVFKEDFGLSNDQLLTEEQQDEYLLRHPTLEPGLHYSGNWSGGVLNMS
;
A
#
# COMPACT_ATOMS: atom_id res chain seq x y z
N MET A 1 9.87 -24.74 -1.89
CA MET A 1 10.52 -25.27 -0.68
C MET A 1 11.74 -24.40 -0.43
N ILE A 2 11.62 -23.39 0.44
CA ILE A 2 12.70 -22.43 0.74
C ILE A 2 13.02 -22.58 2.22
N THR A 3 14.15 -23.23 2.49
CA THR A 3 14.64 -23.50 3.83
C THR A 3 15.39 -22.27 4.33
N TRP A 4 14.71 -21.40 5.09
CA TRP A 4 15.40 -20.38 5.87
C TRP A 4 16.07 -21.06 7.08
N ILE A 5 17.38 -21.25 6.98
CA ILE A 5 18.25 -21.49 8.13
C ILE A 5 18.44 -20.12 8.81
N GLN A 6 17.44 -19.69 9.58
CA GLN A 6 17.64 -18.68 10.61
C GLN A 6 18.42 -19.34 11.74
N GLU A 7 19.57 -18.77 12.10
CA GLU A 7 20.25 -19.05 13.36
C GLU A 7 19.22 -19.08 14.50
N LYS A 8 19.32 -20.10 15.37
CA LYS A 8 18.47 -20.26 16.56
C LYS A 8 18.76 -19.14 17.57
N THR A 9 18.40 -17.90 17.27
CA THR A 9 18.57 -16.80 18.22
C THR A 9 17.35 -16.81 19.14
N SER A 10 17.57 -17.15 20.41
CA SER A 10 16.59 -17.17 21.51
C SER A 10 16.10 -15.77 21.93
N THR A 11 16.08 -14.80 21.01
CA THR A 11 15.80 -13.40 21.31
C THR A 11 14.58 -12.91 20.55
N VAL A 12 13.73 -12.12 21.21
CA VAL A 12 12.59 -11.43 20.59
C VAL A 12 13.03 -10.09 20.04
N LYS A 13 12.51 -9.67 18.88
CA LYS A 13 12.86 -8.39 18.24
C LYS A 13 11.66 -7.44 18.15
N PRO A 14 11.36 -6.63 19.18
CA PRO A 14 10.44 -5.53 19.02
C PRO A 14 11.11 -4.39 18.22
N GLY A 15 10.73 -4.26 16.95
CA GLY A 15 11.34 -3.30 16.02
C GLY A 15 12.82 -3.58 15.79
N THR A 16 13.69 -2.60 16.06
CA THR A 16 15.15 -2.72 15.89
C THR A 16 15.88 -3.27 17.13
N LYS A 17 15.20 -3.35 18.28
CA LYS A 17 15.80 -3.80 19.54
C LYS A 17 15.67 -5.31 19.70
N LYS A 18 16.56 -5.91 20.51
CA LYS A 18 16.51 -7.35 20.86
C LYS A 18 16.30 -7.50 22.36
N ILE A 19 15.39 -8.38 22.74
CA ILE A 19 15.15 -8.81 24.12
C ILE A 19 15.66 -10.24 24.24
N SER A 20 16.63 -10.46 25.12
CA SER A 20 17.12 -11.80 25.47
C SER A 20 16.40 -12.35 26.71
N PRO A 21 16.45 -13.67 26.97
CA PRO A 21 15.85 -14.25 28.16
C PRO A 21 16.40 -13.62 29.46
N ALA A 22 17.70 -13.34 29.51
CA ALA A 22 18.33 -12.67 30.66
C ALA A 22 17.76 -11.27 30.92
N VAL A 23 17.53 -10.48 29.86
CA VAL A 23 16.94 -9.14 29.97
C VAL A 23 15.50 -9.22 30.47
N LEU A 24 14.72 -10.19 29.99
CA LEU A 24 13.36 -10.39 30.48
C LEU A 24 13.36 -10.77 31.97
N THR A 25 14.18 -11.75 32.36
CA THR A 25 14.27 -12.20 33.75
C THR A 25 14.64 -11.05 34.69
N GLN A 26 15.63 -10.24 34.33
CA GLN A 26 16.01 -9.05 35.10
C GLN A 26 14.87 -8.04 35.21
N ALA A 27 14.12 -7.82 34.13
CA ALA A 27 12.96 -6.93 34.16
C ALA A 27 11.86 -7.45 35.09
N LEU A 28 11.61 -8.76 35.13
CA LEU A 28 10.62 -9.38 36.02
C LEU A 28 11.02 -9.31 37.51
N GLU A 29 12.32 -9.25 37.80
CA GLU A 29 12.86 -9.07 39.17
C GLU A 29 12.62 -7.66 39.72
N LEU A 30 12.43 -6.66 38.86
CA LEU A 30 12.16 -5.28 39.29
C LEU A 30 10.79 -5.13 39.96
N PHE A 31 9.88 -6.09 39.75
CA PHE A 31 8.56 -6.07 40.36
C PHE A 31 8.61 -6.63 41.79
N PRO A 32 7.94 -5.97 42.77
CA PRO A 32 7.94 -6.40 44.16
C PRO A 32 7.49 -7.86 44.37
N ARG A 33 7.96 -8.47 45.46
CA ARG A 33 7.43 -9.75 45.94
C ARG A 33 5.97 -9.58 46.38
N GLY A 34 5.15 -10.59 46.14
CA GLY A 34 3.69 -10.56 46.30
C GLY A 34 2.93 -10.09 45.05
N VAL A 35 3.62 -9.61 44.00
CA VAL A 35 2.99 -9.19 42.74
C VAL A 35 3.05 -10.33 41.74
N GLN A 36 1.90 -10.82 41.30
CA GLN A 36 1.83 -11.81 40.23
C GLN A 36 2.04 -11.14 38.88
N LEU A 37 2.95 -11.68 38.06
CA LEU A 37 3.13 -11.26 36.67
C LEU A 37 2.83 -12.42 35.73
N ASN A 38 1.99 -12.17 34.72
CA ASN A 38 1.61 -13.13 33.69
C ASN A 38 2.25 -12.71 32.36
N THR A 39 3.10 -13.55 31.78
CA THR A 39 3.77 -13.29 30.51
C THR A 39 3.33 -14.30 29.46
N VAL A 40 2.84 -13.83 28.31
CA VAL A 40 2.45 -14.69 27.19
C VAL A 40 3.36 -14.38 26.00
N GLY A 41 4.11 -15.40 25.55
CA GLY A 41 5.09 -15.27 24.48
C GLY A 41 4.66 -15.97 23.18
N THR A 42 4.53 -15.20 22.09
CA THR A 42 4.06 -15.69 20.79
C THR A 42 5.06 -15.39 19.67
N HIS A 43 6.16 -16.14 19.66
CA HIS A 43 7.24 -16.03 18.68
C HIS A 43 7.93 -17.38 18.50
N CYS A 44 8.90 -17.51 17.61
CA CYS A 44 9.68 -18.76 17.52
C CYS A 44 10.59 -18.91 18.75
N TYR A 45 10.73 -20.14 19.27
CA TYR A 45 11.56 -20.47 20.43
C TYR A 45 11.19 -19.79 21.77
N PRO A 46 9.91 -19.49 22.08
CA PRO A 46 9.51 -18.78 23.30
C PRO A 46 9.72 -19.61 24.56
N GLY A 47 9.78 -20.94 24.46
CA GLY A 47 10.12 -21.81 25.59
C GLY A 47 11.48 -21.49 26.23
N THR A 48 12.41 -20.86 25.49
CA THR A 48 13.70 -20.41 26.07
C THR A 48 13.52 -19.35 27.16
N PHE A 49 12.46 -18.54 27.08
CA PHE A 49 12.12 -17.55 28.10
C PHE A 49 11.45 -18.20 29.32
N VAL A 50 10.63 -19.23 29.11
CA VAL A 50 10.01 -20.02 30.18
C VAL A 50 11.08 -20.70 31.02
N GLU A 51 12.04 -21.38 30.37
CA GLU A 51 13.16 -22.04 31.05
C GLU A 51 14.01 -21.05 31.85
N ALA A 52 14.33 -19.90 31.26
CA ALA A 52 15.14 -18.87 31.91
C ALA A 52 14.47 -18.30 33.18
N VAL A 53 13.15 -18.12 33.17
CA VAL A 53 12.42 -17.61 34.35
C VAL A 53 12.23 -18.73 35.38
N ALA A 54 11.90 -19.95 34.96
CA ALA A 54 11.83 -21.11 35.84
C ALA A 54 13.16 -21.33 36.60
N ALA A 55 14.31 -21.16 35.92
CA ALA A 55 15.63 -21.27 36.53
C ALA A 55 15.88 -20.25 37.66
N THR A 56 15.17 -19.12 37.67
CA THR A 56 15.28 -18.10 38.73
C THR A 56 14.35 -18.31 39.92
N ASN A 57 13.54 -19.37 39.92
CA ASN A 57 12.62 -19.72 41.02
C ASN A 57 11.69 -18.56 41.44
N GLN A 58 11.31 -17.70 40.49
CA GLN A 58 10.36 -16.61 40.70
C GLN A 58 8.93 -17.16 40.72
N ARG A 59 8.51 -17.74 41.85
CA ARG A 59 7.25 -18.51 42.00
C ARG A 59 5.95 -17.74 41.71
N GLU A 60 6.01 -16.41 41.69
CA GLU A 60 4.87 -15.54 41.41
C GLU A 60 4.84 -15.06 39.94
N ARG A 61 5.62 -15.69 39.06
CA ARG A 61 5.67 -15.39 37.63
C ARG A 61 5.04 -16.54 36.87
N TYR A 62 3.92 -16.26 36.23
CA TYR A 62 3.27 -17.19 35.33
C TYR A 62 3.71 -16.86 33.90
N ILE A 63 4.23 -17.85 33.18
CA ILE A 63 4.68 -17.66 31.80
C ILE A 63 4.14 -18.77 30.92
N VAL A 64 3.53 -18.38 29.80
CA VAL A 64 3.05 -19.29 28.77
C VAL A 64 3.77 -18.96 27.47
N ALA A 65 4.21 -20.00 26.79
CA ALA A 65 4.91 -19.91 25.52
C ALA A 65 4.15 -20.66 24.43
N SER A 66 4.14 -20.12 23.22
CA SER A 66 3.42 -20.71 22.09
C SER A 66 4.04 -22.00 21.53
N CYS A 67 5.29 -22.28 21.87
CA CYS A 67 6.01 -23.51 21.54
C CYS A 67 7.27 -23.66 22.42
N GLY A 68 7.91 -24.83 22.39
CA GLY A 68 9.10 -25.14 23.17
C GLY A 68 10.37 -24.35 22.78
N PRO A 69 11.45 -24.46 23.56
CA PRO A 69 12.70 -23.73 23.35
C PRO A 69 13.40 -24.09 22.03
N GLY A 70 13.18 -25.30 21.51
CA GLY A 70 13.72 -25.77 20.23
C GLY A 70 12.76 -25.65 19.05
N GLU A 71 11.55 -25.13 19.28
CA GLU A 71 10.43 -25.25 18.35
C GLU A 71 10.07 -23.92 17.68
N ARG A 72 9.61 -24.00 16.44
CA ARG A 72 9.10 -22.83 15.70
C ARG A 72 7.62 -22.64 15.96
N HIS A 73 7.21 -21.38 16.01
CA HIS A 73 5.82 -21.01 16.15
C HIS A 73 5.13 -21.02 14.79
N TYR A 74 3.88 -21.47 14.75
CA TYR A 74 3.11 -21.58 13.52
C TYR A 74 2.00 -20.52 13.44
N THR A 75 1.93 -19.90 12.27
CA THR A 75 0.94 -18.88 11.95
C THR A 75 -0.36 -19.52 11.50
N ALA A 76 -1.50 -18.89 11.81
CA ALA A 76 -2.80 -19.38 11.36
C ALA A 76 -2.95 -19.28 9.82
N SER A 77 -4.05 -19.83 9.31
CA SER A 77 -4.40 -19.77 7.89
C SER A 77 -4.39 -18.32 7.38
N ARG A 78 -3.86 -18.15 6.16
CA ARG A 78 -3.82 -16.84 5.51
C ARG A 78 -5.24 -16.42 5.14
N SER A 79 -5.52 -15.13 5.34
CA SER A 79 -6.77 -14.56 4.85
C SER A 79 -6.79 -14.45 3.32
N VAL A 80 -7.96 -14.16 2.75
CA VAL A 80 -8.15 -13.93 1.31
C VAL A 80 -7.24 -12.80 0.78
N SER A 81 -6.87 -11.84 1.63
CA SER A 81 -5.87 -10.79 1.36
C SER A 81 -4.40 -11.25 1.46
N ASN A 82 -4.15 -12.56 1.56
CA ASN A 82 -2.85 -13.21 1.74
C ASN A 82 -2.08 -12.80 3.02
N ARG A 83 -2.71 -12.05 3.95
CA ARG A 83 -2.14 -11.69 5.26
C ARG A 83 -2.40 -12.77 6.29
N ILE A 84 -1.40 -13.02 7.14
CA ILE A 84 -1.50 -13.84 8.34
C ILE A 84 -2.21 -12.99 9.41
N ARG A 85 -3.40 -13.42 9.82
CA ARG A 85 -4.24 -12.64 10.76
C ARG A 85 -4.06 -13.03 12.22
N ASN A 86 -3.57 -14.24 12.49
CA ASN A 86 -3.39 -14.74 13.84
C ASN A 86 -2.33 -15.85 13.85
N SER A 87 -2.07 -16.41 15.02
CA SER A 87 -1.30 -17.63 15.18
C SER A 87 -2.13 -18.78 15.73
N HIS A 88 -1.66 -20.00 15.47
CA HIS A 88 -2.34 -21.21 15.94
C HIS A 88 -2.38 -21.32 17.46
N PHE A 89 -1.54 -20.56 18.17
CA PHE A 89 -1.54 -20.48 19.64
C PHE A 89 -2.39 -19.32 20.18
N SER A 90 -2.22 -18.11 19.64
CA SER A 90 -2.88 -16.92 20.20
C SER A 90 -4.40 -16.99 20.04
N GLN A 91 -4.88 -17.61 18.96
CA GLN A 91 -6.30 -17.75 18.70
C GLN A 91 -7.02 -18.65 19.72
N PRO A 92 -6.60 -19.92 19.95
CA PRO A 92 -7.14 -20.73 21.04
C PRO A 92 -6.96 -20.09 22.42
N PHE A 93 -5.83 -19.43 22.67
CA PHE A 93 -5.58 -18.77 23.95
C PHE A 93 -6.64 -17.71 24.22
N ILE A 94 -6.88 -16.80 23.26
CA ILE A 94 -7.93 -15.78 23.38
C ILE A 94 -9.33 -16.42 23.45
N GLN A 95 -9.60 -17.48 22.66
CA GLN A 95 -10.90 -18.17 22.69
C GLN A 95 -11.21 -18.79 24.04
N SER A 96 -10.20 -19.39 24.68
CA SER A 96 -10.33 -20.00 26.00
C SER A 96 -10.66 -18.95 27.05
N LEU A 97 -10.05 -17.75 26.98
CA LEU A 97 -10.28 -16.67 27.92
C LEU A 97 -11.64 -15.99 27.70
N ALA A 98 -11.95 -15.64 26.46
CA ALA A 98 -13.09 -14.78 26.15
C ALA A 98 -14.45 -15.50 26.17
N LYS A 99 -14.49 -16.84 26.20
CA LYS A 99 -15.73 -17.65 26.13
C LYS A 99 -16.66 -17.29 24.96
N ILE A 100 -16.10 -16.72 23.88
CA ILE A 100 -16.87 -16.30 22.70
C ILE A 100 -17.13 -17.50 21.80
N LYS A 101 -18.40 -17.71 21.40
CA LYS A 101 -18.79 -18.73 20.43
C LYS A 101 -18.37 -18.29 19.03
N LEU A 102 -17.39 -18.97 18.44
CA LEU A 102 -16.98 -18.74 17.06
C LEU A 102 -17.58 -19.79 16.11
N PRO A 103 -17.92 -19.41 14.86
CA PRO A 103 -18.45 -20.34 13.88
C PRO A 103 -17.47 -21.51 13.61
N GLY A 104 -17.97 -22.75 13.70
CA GLY A 104 -17.20 -23.96 13.36
C GLY A 104 -16.45 -24.64 14.51
N VAL A 105 -16.61 -24.17 15.75
CA VAL A 105 -16.02 -24.83 16.94
C VAL A 105 -17.15 -25.21 17.90
N ASP A 106 -17.35 -26.51 18.12
CA ASP A 106 -18.31 -27.01 19.12
C ASP A 106 -17.84 -26.62 20.52
N GLN A 107 -18.69 -25.92 21.28
CA GLN A 107 -18.39 -25.51 22.67
C GLN A 107 -19.41 -26.09 23.65
N VAL A 108 -18.89 -26.57 24.79
CA VAL A 108 -19.63 -27.03 25.97
C VAL A 108 -20.03 -25.79 26.81
N PRO A 109 -21.20 -25.77 27.47
CA PRO A 109 -21.73 -24.62 28.21
C PRO A 109 -20.75 -24.02 29.25
N PRO A 110 -20.91 -22.73 29.58
CA PRO A 110 -19.93 -21.97 30.37
C PRO A 110 -19.85 -22.45 31.82
N SER A 111 -18.83 -23.22 32.14
CA SER A 111 -18.36 -23.46 33.51
C SER A 111 -17.36 -22.36 33.94
N PRO A 112 -17.07 -22.21 35.25
CA PRO A 112 -15.95 -21.40 35.72
C PRO A 112 -14.67 -21.82 35.00
N LEU A 113 -13.88 -20.86 34.54
CA LEU A 113 -12.61 -21.16 33.88
C LEU A 113 -11.61 -21.54 34.97
N ILE A 114 -11.45 -22.83 35.24
CA ILE A 114 -10.38 -23.34 36.09
C ILE A 114 -9.18 -23.67 35.20
N VAL A 115 -7.99 -23.66 35.77
CA VAL A 115 -6.73 -23.88 35.05
C VAL A 115 -6.82 -25.15 34.21
N GLU A 116 -7.30 -26.22 34.83
CA GLU A 116 -7.40 -27.53 34.24
C GLU A 116 -8.31 -27.55 32.99
N THR A 117 -9.36 -26.71 32.96
CA THR A 117 -10.26 -26.62 31.80
C THR A 117 -9.70 -25.73 30.69
N HIS A 118 -8.99 -24.65 31.04
CA HIS A 118 -8.24 -23.84 30.07
C HIS A 118 -7.15 -24.68 29.40
N ASP A 119 -6.39 -25.42 30.18
CA ASP A 119 -5.29 -26.26 29.74
C ASP A 119 -5.77 -27.36 28.79
N SER A 120 -6.81 -28.09 29.20
CA SER A 120 -7.42 -29.13 28.38
C SER A 120 -7.96 -28.58 27.07
N PHE A 121 -8.57 -27.38 27.10
CA PHE A 121 -9.04 -26.70 25.88
C PHE A 121 -7.87 -26.32 24.96
N MET A 122 -6.78 -25.77 25.51
CA MET A 122 -5.60 -25.38 24.75
C MET A 122 -4.94 -26.59 24.10
N GLU A 123 -4.80 -27.70 24.83
CA GLU A 123 -4.26 -28.95 24.28
C GLU A 123 -5.12 -29.49 23.13
N ASP A 124 -6.44 -29.53 23.31
CA ASP A 124 -7.37 -30.04 22.29
C ASP A 124 -7.41 -29.13 21.05
N ALA A 125 -7.43 -27.82 21.23
CA ALA A 125 -7.45 -26.86 20.15
C ALA A 125 -6.15 -26.90 19.33
N LEU A 126 -4.99 -26.94 19.99
CA LEU A 126 -3.69 -27.05 19.31
C LEU A 126 -3.54 -28.38 18.56
N ARG A 127 -4.06 -29.48 19.12
CA ARG A 127 -4.06 -30.79 18.47
C ARG A 127 -4.91 -30.82 17.20
N LYS A 128 -6.10 -30.20 17.22
CA LYS A 128 -7.00 -30.14 16.05
C LYS A 128 -6.42 -29.37 14.88
N VAL A 129 -5.55 -28.39 15.17
CA VAL A 129 -5.06 -27.42 14.18
C VAL A 129 -3.68 -27.80 13.62
N THR A 130 -2.99 -28.78 14.21
CA THR A 130 -1.67 -29.27 13.76
C THR A 130 -1.81 -30.64 13.06
N PRO A 131 -1.81 -30.73 11.72
CA PRO A 131 -2.00 -32.00 11.02
C PRO A 131 -0.73 -32.86 11.09
N GLY A 132 -0.84 -34.12 11.53
CA GLY A 132 0.17 -35.15 11.28
C GLY A 132 1.27 -35.37 12.32
N SER A 133 1.31 -34.63 13.43
CA SER A 133 2.22 -34.98 14.54
C SER A 133 1.48 -35.77 15.61
N GLY A 134 1.59 -37.10 15.59
CA GLY A 134 1.13 -37.98 16.67
C GLY A 134 1.86 -37.78 18.02
N ALA A 135 2.76 -36.79 18.12
CA ALA A 135 3.43 -36.41 19.35
C ALA A 135 2.56 -35.40 20.12
N LYS A 136 2.26 -35.72 21.38
CA LYS A 136 1.70 -34.73 22.33
C LYS A 136 2.69 -33.56 22.44
N PRO A 137 2.24 -32.29 22.36
CA PRO A 137 3.06 -31.17 22.76
C PRO A 137 3.52 -31.39 24.21
N THR A 138 4.81 -31.59 24.44
CA THR A 138 5.34 -32.10 25.73
C THR A 138 5.59 -31.01 26.78
N THR A 139 5.28 -29.75 26.51
CA THR A 139 5.67 -28.63 27.39
C THR A 139 4.55 -27.61 27.56
N TYR A 140 3.47 -28.04 28.18
CA TYR A 140 2.48 -27.14 28.76
C TYR A 140 2.35 -27.48 30.25
N THR A 141 2.61 -26.53 31.14
CA THR A 141 2.52 -26.75 32.60
C THR A 141 2.07 -25.46 33.27
N THR A 142 1.09 -25.56 34.16
CA THR A 142 0.39 -24.45 34.79
C THR A 142 0.26 -24.68 36.30
N TYR A 143 0.20 -23.58 37.06
CA TYR A 143 -0.01 -23.61 38.51
C TYR A 143 -0.74 -22.32 38.92
N LEU A 144 -2.06 -22.32 39.11
CA LEU A 144 -2.80 -21.14 39.59
C LEU A 144 -3.66 -21.43 40.82
N SER A 145 -4.02 -20.37 41.56
CA SER A 145 -4.89 -20.40 42.75
C SER A 145 -6.11 -19.47 42.58
N SER A 146 -7.13 -19.56 43.45
CA SER A 146 -8.42 -18.85 43.31
C SER A 146 -8.37 -17.31 43.38
N LYS A 147 -7.24 -16.69 43.74
CA LYS A 147 -7.03 -15.23 43.64
C LYS A 147 -6.70 -14.75 42.22
N THR A 148 -6.43 -15.67 41.29
CA THR A 148 -5.98 -15.39 39.92
C THR A 148 -7.10 -14.88 39.01
N ASP A 149 -8.37 -15.13 39.37
CA ASP A 149 -9.55 -14.81 38.57
C ASP A 149 -9.73 -13.30 38.31
N THR A 150 -9.36 -12.44 39.27
CA THR A 150 -9.51 -10.98 39.13
C THR A 150 -8.40 -10.35 38.28
N ALA A 151 -7.19 -10.93 38.29
CA ALA A 151 -6.09 -10.49 37.45
C ALA A 151 -6.29 -10.89 35.98
N LEU A 152 -6.94 -12.04 35.75
CA LEU A 152 -7.35 -12.50 34.42
C LEU A 152 -8.33 -11.52 33.75
N ALA A 153 -9.31 -10.98 34.47
CA ALA A 153 -10.26 -10.00 33.93
C ALA A 153 -9.61 -8.67 33.49
N LEU A 154 -8.55 -8.22 34.19
CA LEU A 154 -7.79 -7.01 33.84
C LEU A 154 -6.84 -7.22 32.64
N VAL A 155 -6.24 -8.41 32.55
CA VAL A 155 -5.44 -8.81 31.38
C VAL A 155 -6.34 -9.04 30.16
N GLU A 156 -7.55 -9.55 30.37
CA GLU A 156 -8.61 -9.68 29.37
C GLU A 156 -9.00 -8.31 28.80
N GLU A 157 -9.20 -7.28 29.63
CA GLU A 157 -9.47 -5.91 29.17
C GLU A 157 -8.32 -5.30 28.37
N LEU A 158 -7.07 -5.52 28.78
CA LEU A 158 -5.87 -5.00 28.08
C LEU A 158 -5.60 -5.70 26.75
N ILE A 159 -5.77 -7.02 26.70
CA ILE A 159 -5.63 -7.81 25.46
C ILE A 159 -6.78 -7.49 24.50
N LEU A 160 -7.99 -7.25 25.00
CA LEU A 160 -9.11 -6.76 24.18
C LEU A 160 -8.86 -5.33 23.69
N ARG A 161 -8.26 -4.44 24.48
CA ARG A 161 -7.90 -3.09 24.03
C ARG A 161 -6.90 -3.05 22.88
N ASP A 162 -5.96 -4.00 22.84
CA ASP A 162 -4.95 -4.13 21.78
C ASP A 162 -5.43 -4.97 20.57
N ASN A 163 -6.48 -5.80 20.74
CA ASN A 163 -7.05 -6.64 19.66
C ASN A 163 -8.42 -6.18 19.15
N VAL A 164 -9.05 -5.20 19.79
CA VAL A 164 -10.21 -4.49 19.23
C VAL A 164 -9.63 -3.43 18.30
N ASP A 165 -9.99 -3.52 17.02
CA ASP A 165 -9.70 -2.48 16.02
C ASP A 165 -9.97 -1.11 16.66
N VAL A 166 -8.91 -0.32 16.86
CA VAL A 166 -9.04 1.10 17.19
C VAL A 166 -10.07 1.66 16.21
N LEU A 167 -11.15 2.24 16.73
CA LEU A 167 -12.21 2.83 15.90
C LEU A 167 -11.59 3.95 15.07
N TYR A 168 -11.25 3.62 13.83
CA TYR A 168 -10.74 4.58 12.87
C TYR A 168 -11.91 5.43 12.38
N ASN A 169 -11.79 6.74 12.58
CA ASN A 169 -12.56 7.77 11.87
C ASN A 169 -12.69 7.39 10.36
N CYS A 170 -13.88 7.54 9.77
CA CYS A 170 -14.15 7.35 8.33
C CYS A 170 -13.13 8.04 7.41
N GLU A 171 -12.60 9.19 7.80
CA GLU A 171 -11.55 9.93 7.08
C GLU A 171 -10.24 9.14 6.96
N ALA A 172 -9.92 8.30 7.96
CA ALA A 172 -8.79 7.37 7.92
C ALA A 172 -9.13 6.04 7.22
N ALA A 173 -10.39 5.62 7.24
CA ALA A 173 -10.87 4.39 6.58
C ALA A 173 -10.96 4.53 5.06
N HIS A 174 -11.28 5.72 4.54
CA HIS A 174 -11.42 5.97 3.10
C HIS A 174 -10.11 5.72 2.32
N ARG A 175 -8.94 5.91 2.96
CA ARG A 175 -7.62 5.62 2.37
C ARG A 175 -7.32 4.12 2.18
N ARG A 176 -8.19 3.18 2.62
CA ARG A 176 -7.88 1.73 2.62
C ARG A 176 -8.93 0.81 1.97
N ARG A 177 -9.88 1.34 1.17
CA ARG A 177 -10.88 0.58 0.37
C ARG A 177 -11.37 -0.73 1.05
N ARG A 178 -12.01 -0.63 2.23
CA ARG A 178 -12.65 -1.77 2.92
C ARG A 178 -14.16 -1.60 2.93
N SER A 179 -14.89 -2.65 2.55
CA SER A 179 -16.27 -2.87 3.01
C SER A 179 -16.22 -3.71 4.29
N GLU A 180 -16.66 -3.14 5.41
CA GLU A 180 -16.76 -3.87 6.68
C GLU A 180 -18.17 -4.45 6.86
N TRP A 181 -18.24 -5.72 7.27
CA TRP A 181 -19.51 -6.42 7.56
C TRP A 181 -20.09 -5.93 8.90
N PRO A 182 -21.42 -5.91 9.06
CA PRO A 182 -22.06 -5.21 10.18
C PRO A 182 -21.73 -5.86 11.52
N SER A 183 -21.35 -5.02 12.48
CA SER A 183 -21.29 -5.37 13.90
C SER A 183 -22.64 -5.90 14.38
N LEU A 184 -22.64 -6.91 15.27
CA LEU A 184 -23.85 -7.44 15.91
C LEU A 184 -24.33 -6.57 17.08
N ASP A 185 -23.57 -5.54 17.45
CA ASP A 185 -23.95 -4.58 18.48
C ASP A 185 -24.99 -3.59 17.92
N LEU A 186 -26.22 -3.66 18.45
CA LEU A 186 -27.34 -2.81 18.03
C LEU A 186 -27.14 -1.32 18.35
N THR A 187 -26.39 -0.98 19.40
CA THR A 187 -26.08 0.42 19.75
C THR A 187 -25.11 1.00 18.73
N LEU A 188 -24.10 0.21 18.37
CA LEU A 188 -23.11 0.56 17.36
C LEU A 188 -23.72 0.56 15.95
N LEU A 189 -24.60 -0.39 15.64
CA LEU A 189 -25.44 -0.37 14.44
C LEU A 189 -26.33 0.88 14.39
N ASN A 190 -26.92 1.31 15.50
CA ASN A 190 -27.75 2.52 15.55
C ASN A 190 -26.92 3.81 15.48
N GLN A 191 -25.65 3.79 15.93
CA GLN A 191 -24.70 4.90 15.73
C GLN A 191 -24.18 4.96 14.29
N ILE A 192 -23.85 3.81 13.67
CA ILE A 192 -23.46 3.70 12.26
C ILE A 192 -24.65 4.02 11.33
N ARG A 193 -25.85 3.55 11.67
CA ARG A 193 -27.11 3.92 10.99
C ARG A 193 -27.64 5.28 11.42
N GLY A 194 -26.98 5.92 12.40
CA GLY A 194 -27.32 7.22 12.95
C GLY A 194 -27.08 8.31 11.92
N ARG A 195 -28.00 8.42 10.96
CA ARG A 195 -28.10 9.44 9.91
C ARG A 195 -26.75 9.98 9.45
N PHE A 196 -26.10 9.23 8.55
CA PHE A 196 -25.42 9.92 7.45
C PHE A 196 -26.50 10.76 6.77
N THR A 197 -26.51 12.07 7.01
CA THR A 197 -27.16 12.98 6.08
C THR A 197 -26.57 12.66 4.73
N ALA A 198 -27.40 12.36 3.74
CA ALA A 198 -26.93 12.15 2.37
C ALA A 198 -25.93 13.26 2.04
N PRO A 199 -24.76 12.92 1.47
CA PRO A 199 -23.75 13.93 1.17
C PRO A 199 -24.43 15.05 0.40
N SER A 200 -24.15 16.30 0.80
CA SER A 200 -24.78 17.45 0.16
C SER A 200 -24.55 17.36 -1.35
N SER A 201 -25.49 17.84 -2.14
CA SER A 201 -25.33 17.91 -3.60
C SER A 201 -24.02 18.59 -4.00
N ALA A 202 -23.59 19.58 -3.21
CA ALA A 202 -22.30 20.25 -3.35
C ALA A 202 -21.10 19.30 -3.15
N LEU A 203 -21.11 18.45 -2.11
CA LEU A 203 -20.03 17.48 -1.88
C LEU A 203 -19.97 16.41 -2.97
N ILE A 204 -21.13 15.91 -3.42
CA ILE A 204 -21.21 14.96 -4.54
C ILE A 204 -20.64 15.61 -5.81
N GLN A 205 -21.01 16.86 -6.09
CA GLN A 205 -20.50 17.59 -7.24
C GLN A 205 -18.98 17.81 -7.16
N LYS A 206 -18.47 18.17 -5.98
CA LYS A 206 -17.02 18.35 -5.76
C LYS A 206 -16.25 17.03 -5.96
N ALA A 207 -16.80 15.92 -5.48
CA ALA A 207 -16.23 14.60 -5.70
C ALA A 207 -16.22 14.21 -7.19
N LYS A 208 -17.32 14.45 -7.92
CA LYS A 208 -17.38 14.23 -9.37
C LYS A 208 -16.35 15.07 -10.13
N GLN A 209 -16.21 16.35 -9.77
CA GLN A 209 -15.19 17.23 -10.35
C GLN A 209 -13.77 16.72 -10.09
N ALA A 210 -13.47 16.27 -8.86
CA ALA A 210 -12.17 15.71 -8.52
C ALA A 210 -11.85 14.43 -9.31
N VAL A 211 -12.83 13.54 -9.48
CA VAL A 211 -12.66 12.31 -10.25
C VAL A 211 -12.49 12.59 -11.74
N ASN A 212 -13.28 13.51 -12.31
CA ASN A 212 -13.11 13.95 -13.70
C ASN A 212 -11.73 14.58 -13.94
N SER A 213 -11.29 15.43 -13.02
CA SER A 213 -9.97 16.08 -13.09
C SER A 213 -8.85 15.03 -13.03
N ALA A 214 -8.96 14.07 -12.11
CA ALA A 214 -7.99 12.98 -11.99
C ALA A 214 -7.96 12.07 -13.23
N ALA A 215 -9.12 11.79 -13.84
CA ALA A 215 -9.20 10.99 -15.07
C ALA A 215 -8.57 11.72 -16.26
N ALA A 216 -8.86 13.01 -16.44
CA ALA A 216 -8.25 13.83 -17.49
C ALA A 216 -6.72 13.94 -17.32
N ALA A 217 -6.26 14.22 -16.09
CA ALA A 217 -4.84 14.23 -15.76
C ALA A 217 -4.20 12.83 -15.94
N GLY A 218 -4.93 11.75 -15.63
CA GLY A 218 -4.49 10.38 -15.84
C GLY A 218 -4.21 10.06 -17.31
N ARG A 219 -5.02 10.57 -18.24
CA ARG A 219 -4.81 10.38 -19.69
C ARG A 219 -3.61 11.17 -20.20
N LEU A 220 -3.40 12.39 -19.72
CA LEU A 220 -2.20 13.15 -20.05
C LEU A 220 -0.94 12.46 -19.52
N GLN A 221 -1.00 11.90 -18.31
CA GLN A 221 0.08 11.06 -17.78
C GLN A 221 0.36 9.86 -18.68
N SER A 222 -0.66 9.18 -19.19
CA SER A 222 -0.48 8.07 -20.13
C SER A 222 0.26 8.54 -21.39
N ALA A 223 -0.24 9.59 -22.04
CA ALA A 223 0.40 10.15 -23.24
C ALA A 223 1.87 10.53 -22.99
N VAL A 224 2.15 11.16 -21.85
CA VAL A 224 3.52 11.51 -21.45
C VAL A 224 4.37 10.26 -21.21
N PHE A 225 3.81 9.23 -20.59
CA PHE A 225 4.48 7.96 -20.34
C PHE A 225 4.86 7.28 -21.66
N ASP A 226 3.95 7.24 -22.63
CA ASP A 226 4.20 6.62 -23.93
C ASP A 226 5.25 7.37 -24.72
N LEU A 227 5.21 8.71 -24.66
CA LEU A 227 6.27 9.54 -25.22
C LEU A 227 7.61 9.19 -24.60
N PHE A 228 7.67 9.08 -23.28
CA PHE A 228 8.89 8.71 -22.57
C PHE A 228 9.42 7.33 -22.98
N LEU A 229 8.54 6.32 -23.13
CA LEU A 229 8.94 4.99 -23.59
C LEU A 229 9.50 5.03 -25.01
N ILE A 230 8.85 5.74 -25.94
CA ILE A 230 9.33 5.89 -27.32
C ILE A 230 10.69 6.60 -27.35
N LEU A 231 10.88 7.63 -26.52
CA LEU A 231 12.16 8.33 -26.43
C LEU A 231 13.27 7.44 -25.84
N CYS A 232 12.94 6.56 -24.89
CA CYS A 232 13.87 5.54 -24.39
C CYS A 232 14.21 4.49 -25.44
N GLU A 233 13.21 3.95 -26.14
CA GLU A 233 13.39 2.92 -27.18
C GLU A 233 14.22 3.43 -28.37
N ARG A 234 14.12 4.72 -28.67
CA ARG A 234 14.92 5.40 -29.71
C ARG A 234 16.27 5.93 -29.20
N GLU A 235 16.65 5.57 -27.98
CA GLU A 235 17.93 5.94 -27.35
C GLU A 235 18.14 7.45 -27.18
N PHE A 236 17.06 8.26 -27.21
CA PHE A 236 17.16 9.68 -26.89
C PHE A 236 17.25 9.94 -25.39
N LEU A 237 16.66 9.05 -24.59
CA LEU A 237 16.67 9.07 -23.13
C LEU A 237 17.20 7.75 -22.58
N ASP A 238 17.97 7.84 -21.50
CA ASP A 238 18.39 6.68 -20.71
C ASP A 238 17.40 6.45 -19.55
N MET A 239 16.65 5.35 -19.60
CA MET A 239 15.64 5.03 -18.60
C MET A 239 16.23 4.80 -17.21
N GLU A 240 17.36 4.08 -17.13
CA GLU A 240 17.99 3.74 -15.85
C GLU A 240 18.50 4.99 -15.16
N ILE A 241 19.06 5.92 -15.93
CA ILE A 241 19.57 7.18 -15.39
C ILE A 241 18.43 8.14 -15.05
N GLY A 242 17.40 8.23 -15.90
CA GLY A 242 16.25 9.10 -15.65
C GLY A 242 15.51 8.75 -14.36
N LEU A 243 15.36 7.44 -14.11
CA LEU A 243 14.62 6.90 -12.97
C LEU A 243 15.52 6.46 -11.82
N ALA A 244 16.82 6.72 -11.83
CA ALA A 244 17.74 6.27 -10.77
C ALA A 244 17.31 6.80 -9.40
N ASP A 245 17.14 8.11 -9.28
CA ASP A 245 16.83 8.79 -8.03
C ASP A 245 15.33 9.10 -7.88
N PRO A 246 14.81 9.15 -6.65
CA PRO A 246 13.49 9.71 -6.36
C PRO A 246 13.33 11.14 -6.93
N ILE A 247 12.09 11.53 -7.19
CA ILE A 247 11.75 12.83 -7.81
C ILE A 247 11.05 13.75 -6.79
N ASP A 248 11.65 14.92 -6.56
CA ASP A 248 11.00 16.05 -5.91
C ASP A 248 10.31 16.93 -6.96
N MET A 249 8.98 16.93 -6.96
CA MET A 249 8.18 17.69 -7.92
C MET A 249 7.98 19.17 -7.53
N GLY A 250 8.53 19.62 -6.40
CA GLY A 250 8.26 20.93 -5.81
C GLY A 250 9.03 22.10 -6.45
N TYR A 251 10.30 21.93 -6.79
CA TYR A 251 11.13 23.00 -7.37
C TYR A 251 12.10 22.47 -8.43
N GLY A 252 12.17 23.15 -9.57
CA GLY A 252 13.07 22.81 -10.67
C GLY A 252 14.19 23.83 -10.87
N PRO A 253 15.41 23.41 -11.25
CA PRO A 253 16.44 24.34 -11.68
C PRO A 253 16.11 24.94 -13.06
N PRO A 254 16.82 26.02 -13.48
CA PRO A 254 16.58 26.68 -14.76
C PRO A 254 16.64 25.78 -16.01
N SER A 255 17.43 24.70 -15.97
CA SER A 255 17.48 23.72 -17.05
C SER A 255 16.14 23.01 -17.23
N MET A 256 15.51 22.58 -16.14
CA MET A 256 14.18 21.96 -16.17
C MET A 256 13.11 22.94 -16.66
N GLU A 257 13.13 24.19 -16.19
CA GLU A 257 12.19 25.24 -16.63
C GLU A 257 12.30 25.51 -18.14
N THR A 258 13.53 25.47 -18.69
CA THR A 258 13.72 25.62 -20.14
C THR A 258 13.06 24.49 -20.92
N ILE A 259 13.12 23.24 -20.43
CA ILE A 259 12.44 22.10 -21.08
C ILE A 259 10.93 22.20 -20.93
N MET A 260 10.45 22.63 -19.76
CA MET A 260 9.02 22.89 -19.54
C MET A 260 8.47 23.89 -20.56
N GLU A 261 9.12 25.03 -20.75
CA GLU A 261 8.69 26.05 -21.72
C GLU A 261 8.64 25.52 -23.16
N ILE A 262 9.54 24.61 -23.52
CA ILE A 262 9.52 23.95 -24.84
C ILE A 262 8.34 22.98 -24.94
N LEU A 263 8.11 22.16 -23.92
CA LEU A 263 6.98 21.23 -23.89
C LEU A 263 5.63 21.98 -23.86
N GLU A 264 5.58 23.19 -23.29
CA GLU A 264 4.41 24.08 -23.33
C GLU A 264 4.16 24.74 -24.70
N CYS A 265 5.08 24.57 -25.65
CA CYS A 265 4.83 24.94 -27.05
C CYS A 265 3.99 23.90 -27.79
N PHE A 266 3.66 22.76 -27.20
CA PHE A 266 2.78 21.75 -27.80
C PHE A 266 1.32 21.99 -27.41
N GLU A 267 0.39 21.70 -28.32
CA GLU A 267 -1.04 21.92 -28.11
C GLU A 267 -1.58 21.23 -26.85
N GLY A 268 -1.20 19.98 -26.58
CA GLY A 268 -1.70 19.26 -25.40
C GLY A 268 -1.45 20.03 -24.10
N PRO A 269 -0.18 20.31 -23.73
CA PRO A 269 0.14 21.15 -22.58
C PRO A 269 -0.43 22.57 -22.66
N ALA A 270 -0.43 23.19 -23.85
CA ALA A 270 -0.91 24.57 -24.03
C ALA A 270 -2.42 24.75 -23.92
N THR A 271 -3.20 23.70 -24.15
CA THR A 271 -4.68 23.73 -24.19
C THR A 271 -5.32 23.21 -22.92
N ILE A 272 -4.54 22.89 -21.89
CA ILE A 272 -5.02 22.66 -20.54
C ILE A 272 -5.66 23.96 -20.06
N ASP A 273 -6.94 24.13 -20.40
CA ASP A 273 -7.68 25.37 -20.22
C ASP A 273 -7.91 25.56 -18.72
N GLU A 274 -7.37 26.65 -18.17
CA GLU A 274 -7.57 27.05 -16.78
C GLU A 274 -9.06 27.11 -16.39
N LYS A 275 -9.97 27.16 -17.38
CA LYS A 275 -11.42 27.24 -17.18
C LYS A 275 -12.11 25.90 -16.89
N GLU A 276 -11.56 24.77 -17.32
CA GLU A 276 -12.14 23.44 -17.03
C GLU A 276 -11.64 22.87 -15.70
N LEU A 277 -10.58 23.47 -15.15
CA LEU A 277 -9.95 23.05 -13.93
C LEU A 277 -10.39 23.92 -12.78
N SER A 278 -10.86 23.31 -11.69
CA SER A 278 -10.88 24.06 -10.45
C SER A 278 -9.43 24.46 -10.12
N GLN A 279 -9.22 25.69 -9.66
CA GLN A 279 -7.90 26.18 -9.23
C GLN A 279 -7.20 25.21 -8.26
N GLU A 280 -7.98 24.40 -7.53
CA GLU A 280 -7.53 23.35 -6.60
C GLU A 280 -6.73 22.23 -7.29
N TYR A 281 -6.83 22.07 -8.61
CA TYR A 281 -6.23 20.97 -9.37
C TYR A 281 -5.34 21.41 -10.53
N ALA A 282 -5.10 22.71 -10.74
CA ALA A 282 -4.28 23.18 -11.85
C ALA A 282 -2.86 22.57 -11.84
N ASP A 283 -2.24 22.48 -10.67
CA ASP A 283 -0.89 21.90 -10.50
C ASP A 283 -0.82 20.41 -10.91
N LEU A 284 -1.95 19.68 -10.87
CA LEU A 284 -2.00 18.27 -11.28
C LEU A 284 -1.78 18.07 -12.77
N PHE A 285 -2.14 19.06 -13.59
CA PHE A 285 -2.13 18.90 -15.05
C PHE A 285 -0.77 19.19 -15.66
N MET A 286 0.03 20.05 -15.02
CA MET A 286 1.42 20.28 -15.44
C MET A 286 2.40 19.30 -14.82
N ALA A 287 2.02 18.58 -13.75
CA ALA A 287 2.85 17.56 -13.14
C ALA A 287 3.40 16.50 -14.12
N PRO A 288 2.64 15.99 -15.10
CA PRO A 288 3.15 14.99 -16.06
C PRO A 288 4.19 15.62 -17.00
N VAL A 289 3.94 16.84 -17.47
CA VAL A 289 4.87 17.59 -18.32
C VAL A 289 6.16 17.89 -17.56
N ARG A 290 6.04 18.28 -16.28
CA ARG A 290 7.18 18.47 -15.35
C ARG A 290 7.96 17.19 -15.16
N TRP A 291 7.27 16.08 -14.97
CA TRP A 291 7.91 14.78 -14.85
C TRP A 291 8.71 14.42 -16.11
N LEU A 292 8.15 14.66 -17.30
CA LEU A 292 8.85 14.44 -18.57
C LEU A 292 10.07 15.36 -18.71
N ALA A 293 9.94 16.63 -18.35
CA ALA A 293 11.05 17.58 -18.36
C ALA A 293 12.20 17.12 -17.46
N ILE A 294 11.90 16.58 -16.26
CA ILE A 294 12.89 16.00 -15.36
C ILE A 294 13.56 14.79 -16.01
N MET A 295 12.79 13.87 -16.63
CA MET A 295 13.37 12.72 -17.34
C MET A 295 14.33 13.17 -18.44
N ILE A 296 13.94 14.17 -19.25
CA ILE A 296 14.79 14.73 -20.30
C ILE A 296 16.08 15.29 -19.72
N VAL A 297 16.02 16.15 -18.70
CA VAL A 297 17.25 16.75 -18.12
C VAL A 297 18.16 15.70 -17.47
N ARG A 298 17.59 14.66 -16.83
CA ARG A 298 18.39 13.59 -16.22
C ARG A 298 19.11 12.72 -17.23
N SER A 299 18.46 12.41 -18.35
CA SER A 299 18.87 11.28 -19.17
C SER A 299 19.03 11.55 -20.65
N VAL A 300 18.91 12.80 -21.09
CA VAL A 300 19.10 13.14 -22.50
C VAL A 300 20.47 12.72 -23.02
N VAL A 301 20.44 12.13 -24.21
CA VAL A 301 21.62 11.72 -24.98
C VAL A 301 21.80 12.61 -26.21
N ASP A 302 20.71 12.97 -26.89
CA ASP A 302 20.70 13.82 -28.10
C ASP A 302 19.55 14.83 -28.04
N VAL A 303 19.87 16.08 -27.69
CA VAL A 303 18.90 17.17 -27.52
C VAL A 303 18.30 17.62 -28.86
N GLU A 304 19.10 17.64 -29.92
CA GLU A 304 18.69 18.21 -31.22
C GLU A 304 17.55 17.41 -31.83
N ARG A 305 17.68 16.07 -31.83
CA ARG A 305 16.69 15.17 -32.42
C ARG A 305 15.53 14.81 -31.49
N LEU A 306 15.70 15.02 -30.18
CA LEU A 306 14.66 14.73 -29.19
C LEU A 306 13.38 15.53 -29.48
N PHE A 307 13.48 16.86 -29.62
CA PHE A 307 12.29 17.69 -29.83
C PHE A 307 11.67 17.53 -31.23
N GLU A 308 12.48 17.25 -32.26
CA GLU A 308 11.96 16.87 -33.58
C GLU A 308 11.15 15.58 -33.51
N THR A 309 11.63 14.61 -32.73
CA THR A 309 10.91 13.35 -32.51
C THR A 309 9.61 13.57 -31.75
N ILE A 310 9.61 14.40 -30.71
CA ILE A 310 8.38 14.76 -29.97
C ILE A 310 7.36 15.42 -30.90
N ALA A 311 7.80 16.36 -31.75
CA ALA A 311 6.94 17.01 -32.74
C ALA A 311 6.42 16.03 -33.81
N PHE A 312 7.26 15.08 -34.22
CA PHE A 312 6.86 14.05 -35.17
C PHE A 312 5.81 13.09 -34.60
N THR A 313 5.91 12.71 -33.32
CA THR A 313 4.97 11.74 -32.73
C THR A 313 3.58 12.32 -32.52
N ARG A 314 3.46 13.64 -32.32
CA ARG A 314 2.20 14.35 -32.04
C ARG A 314 1.43 13.81 -30.82
N ILE A 315 2.10 13.02 -29.98
CA ILE A 315 1.49 12.38 -28.80
C ILE A 315 0.98 13.47 -27.85
N ILE A 316 1.79 14.46 -27.53
CA ILE A 316 1.38 15.58 -26.69
C ILE A 316 0.76 16.75 -27.49
N GLY A 317 0.27 16.51 -28.70
CA GLY A 317 -0.34 17.51 -29.59
C GLY A 317 0.60 18.06 -30.67
N GLU A 318 0.08 18.92 -31.55
CA GLU A 318 0.90 19.58 -32.58
C GLU A 318 1.80 20.66 -31.97
N LEU A 319 2.95 20.91 -32.59
CA LEU A 319 3.85 21.99 -32.17
C LEU A 319 3.26 23.34 -32.61
N ILE A 320 3.03 24.23 -31.64
CA ILE A 320 2.59 25.61 -31.88
C ILE A 320 3.80 26.42 -32.33
N GLU A 321 4.08 26.38 -33.64
CA GLU A 321 5.26 27.01 -34.25
C GLU A 321 5.44 28.49 -33.87
N THR A 322 4.35 29.24 -33.70
CA THR A 322 4.40 30.65 -33.29
C THR A 322 4.93 30.84 -31.87
N LYS A 323 4.52 29.99 -30.92
CA LYS A 323 5.05 29.99 -29.54
C LYS A 323 6.50 29.55 -29.53
N PHE A 324 6.83 28.48 -30.25
CA PHE A 324 8.19 27.95 -30.28
C PHE A 324 9.18 28.92 -30.94
N ALA A 325 8.80 29.59 -32.02
CA ALA A 325 9.60 30.63 -32.65
C ALA A 325 9.82 31.85 -31.73
N ALA A 326 8.80 32.23 -30.93
CA ALA A 326 8.93 33.29 -29.94
C ALA A 326 9.92 32.91 -28.83
N LEU A 327 9.83 31.68 -28.30
CA LEU A 327 10.74 31.15 -27.30
C LEU A 327 12.19 31.11 -27.81
N ARG A 328 12.41 30.62 -29.03
CA ARG A 328 13.74 30.62 -29.69
C ARG A 328 14.29 32.04 -29.88
N LYS A 329 13.44 33.01 -30.19
CA LYS A 329 13.85 34.41 -30.33
C LYS A 329 14.28 35.02 -28.99
N GLU A 330 13.60 34.64 -27.90
CA GLU A 330 13.89 35.13 -26.55
C GLU A 330 15.16 34.50 -25.96
N ARG A 331 15.29 33.17 -26.04
CA ARG A 331 16.38 32.41 -25.40
C ARG A 331 17.59 32.16 -26.30
N GLY A 332 17.44 32.30 -27.62
CA GLY A 332 18.49 31.98 -28.58
C GLY A 332 18.61 30.47 -28.82
N VAL A 333 19.85 29.97 -28.87
CA VAL A 333 20.11 28.53 -29.02
C VAL A 333 19.71 27.82 -27.74
N ILE A 334 18.79 26.86 -27.84
CA ILE A 334 18.35 26.04 -26.71
C ILE A 334 19.46 25.05 -26.39
N SER A 335 20.09 25.21 -25.23
CA SER A 335 21.10 24.28 -24.71
C SER A 335 20.91 24.11 -23.21
N PHE A 336 21.05 22.88 -22.73
CA PHE A 336 21.06 22.55 -21.31
C PHE A 336 22.01 21.39 -21.07
N ASP A 337 22.61 21.38 -19.89
CA ASP A 337 23.47 20.29 -19.46
C ASP A 337 22.62 19.16 -18.86
N ARG A 338 23.02 17.92 -19.15
CA ARG A 338 22.47 16.74 -18.50
C ARG A 338 22.84 16.76 -17.02
N ASP A 339 21.85 16.60 -16.16
CA ASP A 339 22.03 16.48 -14.70
C ASP A 339 21.26 15.26 -14.19
N PRO A 340 21.90 14.09 -14.02
CA PRO A 340 21.24 12.87 -13.51
C PRO A 340 20.54 13.05 -12.17
N SER A 341 20.96 14.04 -11.37
CA SER A 341 20.45 14.31 -10.03
C SER A 341 19.43 15.45 -9.98
N VAL A 342 19.02 15.99 -11.14
CA VAL A 342 18.06 17.10 -11.14
C VAL A 342 16.79 16.68 -10.41
N CYS A 343 16.33 17.54 -9.50
CA CYS A 343 15.17 17.28 -8.66
C CYS A 343 15.25 15.95 -7.88
N ALA A 344 16.45 15.47 -7.53
CA ALA A 344 16.59 14.29 -6.68
C ALA A 344 16.05 14.58 -5.27
N GLY A 345 15.08 13.78 -4.83
CA GLY A 345 14.44 13.95 -3.52
C GLY A 345 13.11 13.23 -3.41
N GLU A 346 12.60 13.10 -2.19
CA GLU A 346 11.27 12.52 -1.95
C GLU A 346 10.25 13.63 -1.81
N SER A 347 9.22 13.61 -2.66
CA SER A 347 8.02 14.45 -2.52
C SER A 347 6.77 13.56 -2.47
N PRO A 348 5.74 13.92 -1.70
CA PRO A 348 4.47 13.20 -1.75
C PRO A 348 3.89 13.34 -3.17
N PRO A 349 3.43 12.24 -3.80
CA PRO A 349 2.85 12.33 -5.13
C PRO A 349 1.59 13.18 -5.10
N TYR A 350 1.36 13.95 -6.16
CA TYR A 350 0.10 14.66 -6.30
C TYR A 350 -1.08 13.67 -6.38
N PHE A 351 -2.28 14.12 -6.02
CA PHE A 351 -3.47 13.29 -6.02
C PHE A 351 -3.77 12.73 -7.43
N GLY A 352 -3.79 11.41 -7.58
CA GLY A 352 -4.02 10.76 -8.89
C GLY A 352 -2.80 10.75 -9.83
N PHE A 353 -1.63 11.16 -9.32
CA PHE A 353 -0.37 11.05 -10.06
C PHE A 353 0.20 9.63 -9.92
N TRP A 354 0.45 8.95 -11.04
CA TRP A 354 0.86 7.54 -11.09
C TRP A 354 2.19 7.30 -11.80
N LEU A 355 2.78 8.31 -12.45
CA LEU A 355 4.09 8.16 -13.08
C LEU A 355 5.18 7.84 -12.03
N PRO A 356 6.23 7.08 -12.40
CA PRO A 356 7.28 6.66 -11.47
C PRO A 356 8.02 7.84 -10.81
N THR A 357 7.93 7.97 -9.47
CA THR A 357 8.58 9.05 -8.71
C THR A 357 9.51 8.58 -7.60
N ASN A 358 9.48 7.30 -7.25
CA ASN A 358 10.23 6.76 -6.09
C ASN A 358 11.67 6.32 -6.42
N GLY A 359 12.13 6.56 -7.64
CA GLY A 359 13.39 6.02 -8.16
C GLY A 359 13.39 4.50 -8.35
N ILE A 360 14.43 3.98 -8.96
CA ILE A 360 14.68 2.54 -9.12
C ILE A 360 15.59 2.11 -7.98
N ARG A 361 15.08 1.21 -7.11
CA ARG A 361 15.92 0.62 -6.08
C ARG A 361 16.95 -0.32 -6.72
N PRO A 362 18.14 -0.51 -6.13
CA PRO A 362 19.17 -1.40 -6.68
C PRO A 362 18.72 -2.86 -6.91
N THR A 363 17.63 -3.27 -6.27
CA THR A 363 17.05 -4.62 -6.39
C THR A 363 15.88 -4.71 -7.38
N ASP A 364 15.37 -3.58 -7.85
CA ASP A 364 14.23 -3.52 -8.77
C ASP A 364 14.75 -3.47 -10.22
N GLU A 365 14.16 -4.25 -11.11
CA GLU A 365 14.37 -4.09 -12.55
C GLU A 365 13.59 -2.86 -13.06
N PRO A 366 14.15 -2.02 -13.95
CA PRO A 366 13.46 -0.83 -14.48
C PRO A 366 12.07 -1.16 -15.04
N ALA A 367 11.96 -2.24 -15.82
CA ALA A 367 10.70 -2.71 -16.39
C ALA A 367 9.65 -3.04 -15.31
N SER A 368 10.06 -3.55 -14.15
CA SER A 368 9.14 -3.82 -13.03
C SER A 368 8.56 -2.54 -12.44
N VAL A 369 9.36 -1.47 -12.38
CA VAL A 369 8.91 -0.16 -11.88
C VAL A 369 7.89 0.46 -12.83
N LEU A 370 8.18 0.42 -14.14
CA LEU A 370 7.26 0.88 -15.18
C LEU A 370 5.94 0.11 -15.15
N TRP A 371 6.00 -1.23 -15.10
CA TRP A 371 4.80 -2.07 -15.08
C TRP A 371 3.94 -1.84 -13.84
N LYS A 372 4.55 -1.59 -12.68
CA LYS A 372 3.81 -1.22 -11.46
C LYS A 372 3.09 0.12 -11.61
N ALA A 373 3.74 1.13 -12.21
CA ALA A 373 3.11 2.43 -12.45
C ALA A 373 1.93 2.32 -13.42
N LEU A 374 2.12 1.60 -14.52
CA LEU A 374 1.08 1.35 -15.52
C LEU A 374 -0.13 0.60 -14.93
N ASN A 375 0.09 -0.41 -14.09
CA ASN A 375 -1.02 -1.09 -13.40
C ASN A 375 -1.83 -0.16 -12.48
N VAL A 376 -1.19 0.84 -11.86
CA VAL A 376 -1.92 1.83 -11.05
C VAL A 376 -2.85 2.65 -11.93
N PHE A 377 -2.41 3.01 -13.14
CA PHE A 377 -3.26 3.68 -14.13
C PHE A 377 -4.43 2.79 -14.56
N ASN A 378 -4.16 1.55 -14.99
CA ASN A 378 -5.19 0.61 -15.46
C ASN A 378 -6.28 0.35 -14.42
N GLU A 379 -5.90 0.14 -13.16
CA GLU A 379 -6.86 -0.04 -12.08
C GLU A 379 -7.67 1.23 -11.81
N SER A 380 -7.07 2.41 -11.98
CA SER A 380 -7.77 3.69 -11.83
C SER A 380 -8.76 3.94 -12.96
N GLU A 381 -8.38 3.63 -14.20
CA GLU A 381 -9.23 3.77 -15.39
C GLU A 381 -10.40 2.79 -15.34
N LYS A 382 -10.17 1.55 -14.88
CA LYS A 382 -11.22 0.56 -14.68
C LYS A 382 -12.27 1.02 -13.68
N VAL A 383 -11.84 1.55 -12.52
CA VAL A 383 -12.76 2.09 -11.52
C VAL A 383 -13.54 3.28 -12.09
N PHE A 384 -12.87 4.19 -12.82
CA PHE A 384 -13.54 5.32 -13.47
C PHE A 384 -14.60 4.84 -14.48
N LYS A 385 -14.27 3.86 -15.31
CA LYS A 385 -15.20 3.26 -16.26
C LYS A 385 -16.43 2.65 -15.57
N GLU A 386 -16.22 1.89 -14.50
CA GLU A 386 -17.29 1.27 -13.71
C GLU A 386 -18.18 2.30 -13.02
N ASP A 387 -17.60 3.32 -12.37
CA ASP A 387 -18.33 4.34 -11.61
C ASP A 387 -19.20 5.25 -12.49
N PHE A 388 -18.76 5.52 -13.74
CA PHE A 388 -19.50 6.33 -14.70
C PHE A 388 -20.35 5.51 -15.67
N GLY A 389 -20.31 4.18 -15.58
CA GLY A 389 -21.06 3.28 -16.46
C GLY A 389 -20.69 3.42 -17.94
N LEU A 390 -19.41 3.68 -18.23
CA LEU A 390 -18.93 3.89 -19.59
C LEU A 390 -18.81 2.56 -20.33
N SER A 391 -19.27 2.51 -21.58
CA SER A 391 -19.13 1.33 -22.44
C SER A 391 -17.70 1.17 -22.98
N ASN A 392 -17.38 -0.01 -23.54
CA ASN A 392 -16.13 -0.24 -24.25
C ASN A 392 -15.96 0.72 -25.46
N ASP A 393 -17.04 1.19 -26.05
CA ASP A 393 -16.96 2.15 -27.17
C ASP A 393 -16.66 3.59 -26.68
N GLN A 394 -16.87 3.88 -25.39
CA GLN A 394 -16.61 5.18 -24.78
C GLN A 394 -15.24 5.25 -24.12
N LEU A 395 -14.77 4.13 -23.54
CA LEU A 395 -13.49 4.03 -22.86
C LEU A 395 -13.00 2.59 -22.89
N LEU A 396 -11.85 2.35 -23.51
CA LEU A 396 -11.16 1.05 -23.49
C LEU A 396 -10.01 1.11 -22.50
N THR A 397 -9.97 0.15 -21.59
CA THR A 397 -8.78 -0.04 -20.75
C THR A 397 -7.62 -0.53 -21.62
N GLU A 398 -6.38 -0.28 -21.22
CA GLU A 398 -5.19 -0.77 -21.94
C GLU A 398 -5.32 -2.25 -22.34
N GLU A 399 -5.68 -3.13 -21.39
CA GLU A 399 -5.84 -4.58 -21.66
C GLU A 399 -6.86 -4.90 -22.77
N GLN A 400 -7.79 -3.99 -23.04
CA GLN A 400 -8.83 -4.14 -24.05
C GLN A 400 -8.42 -3.56 -25.41
N GLN A 401 -7.40 -2.69 -25.45
CA GLN A 401 -7.02 -1.97 -26.66
C GLN A 401 -6.47 -2.92 -27.73
N ASP A 402 -5.62 -3.88 -27.38
CA ASP A 402 -5.03 -4.82 -28.34
C ASP A 402 -6.11 -5.66 -29.06
N GLU A 403 -7.02 -6.27 -28.31
CA GLU A 403 -8.11 -7.06 -28.88
C GLU A 403 -9.08 -6.20 -29.69
N TYR A 404 -9.33 -4.96 -29.25
CA TYR A 404 -10.17 -4.01 -29.96
C TYR A 404 -9.55 -3.58 -31.29
N LEU A 405 -8.26 -3.22 -31.31
CA LEU A 405 -7.52 -2.83 -32.52
C LEU A 405 -7.49 -3.98 -33.55
N LEU A 406 -7.34 -5.22 -33.09
CA LEU A 406 -7.43 -6.40 -33.98
C LEU A 406 -8.80 -6.52 -34.66
N ARG A 407 -9.88 -6.12 -33.97
CA ARG A 407 -11.26 -6.16 -34.51
C ARG A 407 -11.63 -4.92 -35.32
N HIS A 408 -10.92 -3.81 -35.10
CA HIS A 408 -11.17 -2.53 -35.75
C HIS A 408 -9.91 -1.97 -36.43
N PRO A 409 -9.33 -2.69 -37.43
CA PRO A 409 -8.03 -2.34 -38.01
C PRO A 409 -8.03 -1.04 -38.82
N THR A 410 -9.21 -0.47 -39.09
CA THR A 410 -9.37 0.83 -39.77
C THR A 410 -9.39 2.02 -38.80
N LEU A 411 -9.46 1.76 -37.49
CA LEU A 411 -9.28 2.81 -36.49
C LEU A 411 -7.78 2.97 -36.27
N GLU A 412 -7.25 4.15 -36.56
CA GLU A 412 -5.92 4.50 -36.09
C GLU A 412 -5.99 4.50 -34.55
N PRO A 413 -5.10 3.78 -33.84
CA PRO A 413 -4.88 4.10 -32.45
C PRO A 413 -4.60 5.59 -32.43
N GLY A 414 -5.35 6.34 -31.61
CA GLY A 414 -4.93 7.69 -31.28
C GLY A 414 -3.58 7.62 -30.55
N LEU A 415 -3.39 8.53 -29.62
CA LEU A 415 -2.45 8.30 -28.53
C LEU A 415 -2.59 6.86 -27.99
N HIS A 416 -1.63 5.98 -28.30
CA HIS A 416 -1.55 4.62 -27.74
C HIS A 416 -1.79 4.75 -26.23
N TYR A 417 -2.63 3.92 -25.63
CA TYR A 417 -2.96 3.93 -24.19
C TYR A 417 -3.81 5.08 -23.62
N SER A 418 -4.07 6.19 -24.34
CA SER A 418 -4.93 7.28 -23.82
C SER A 418 -6.44 7.03 -23.85
N GLY A 419 -6.88 5.97 -24.54
CA GLY A 419 -8.29 5.68 -24.79
C GLY A 419 -9.04 6.71 -25.66
N ASN A 420 -8.36 7.73 -26.20
CA ASN A 420 -8.96 8.72 -27.12
C ASN A 420 -8.79 8.27 -28.57
N TRP A 421 -9.93 7.94 -29.20
CA TRP A 421 -10.01 7.62 -30.62
C TRP A 421 -10.41 8.86 -31.42
N SER A 422 -9.79 9.07 -32.57
CA SER A 422 -10.15 10.15 -33.49
C SER A 422 -11.65 10.10 -33.81
N GLY A 423 -12.40 11.12 -33.38
CA GLY A 423 -13.86 11.24 -33.61
C GLY A 423 -14.73 11.03 -32.37
N GLY A 424 -14.16 10.55 -31.25
CA GLY A 424 -14.87 10.42 -29.97
C GLY A 424 -14.70 11.65 -29.09
N VAL A 425 -15.38 12.75 -29.39
CA VAL A 425 -15.52 13.83 -28.41
C VAL A 425 -16.41 13.30 -27.28
N LEU A 426 -15.81 13.02 -26.12
CA LEU A 426 -16.55 12.81 -24.88
C LEU A 426 -17.22 14.15 -24.51
N ASN A 427 -18.38 14.43 -25.10
CA ASN A 427 -19.29 15.46 -24.59
C ASN A 427 -19.87 14.95 -23.27
N MET A 428 -19.09 15.07 -22.19
CA MET A 428 -19.57 14.82 -20.82
C MET A 428 -20.18 16.11 -20.28
N SER A 429 -21.38 16.44 -20.77
CA SER A 429 -22.26 17.46 -20.20
C SER A 429 -22.95 17.00 -18.93
#